data_AF-A0ABD2YIM7-F1
#
_entry.id   AF-A0ABD2YIM7-F1
#
_cell.length_a   1.000
_cell.length_b   1.000
_cell.length_c   1.000
_cell.angle_alpha   90.00
_cell.angle_beta   90.00
_cell.angle_gamma   90.00
#
_symmetry.space_group_name_H-M   'P 1'
#
loop_
_entity.id
_entity.type
_entity.pdbx_description
1 polymer ?
#
loop_
_entity_poly.entity_id
_entity_poly.type
_entity_poly.pdbx_seq_one_letter_code
_entity_poly.pdbx_strand_id
1 'polypeptide(L)'
;MPNTDSSQFSCQLKQSLSNLLTTYYPLAGRIDEVNDFVDCNDTGALFVEAQVHAFLSQTIQRSTMEEFDHYLPIKPYAIRDVTNRDIVLAIQISFFECGGIGIGVCISHKVADLMSLVTFVNAWAATCRGETKLILQPNFNFGSQHFPPMHNYKSLFSKQIVEKPMLVKAKVVTKCFIFGKENLIELKALASSATNTKVKDPTRVEVVSAFICKQLMEMNNARVNPKSMISFSHSVNLRTRMIRLDQEFAFGNLSPVSMSALLTYKKDEKFHDLVSEVRTVTRKFNEICDENVVLDEMKKSSTIVSQPDIQHCHFTSSCKFLLHEVDFGWGKPIFVRARALPVQNTIILMDTKSGDGIQALISLVDEDMEMLPNELLSLENNGFRK
;
A
#
# COMPACT_ATOMS: atom_id res chain seq x y z
N MET A 1 26.18 -17.67 -20.05
CA MET A 1 27.18 -17.55 -18.97
C MET A 1 26.46 -17.72 -17.64
N PRO A 2 26.48 -18.90 -16.99
CA PRO A 2 25.71 -19.04 -15.75
C PRO A 2 26.53 -19.67 -14.60
N ASN A 3 26.58 -18.96 -13.46
CA ASN A 3 26.60 -19.47 -12.06
C ASN A 3 27.51 -18.68 -11.11
N THR A 4 28.58 -18.04 -11.59
CA THR A 4 29.49 -17.31 -10.67
C THR A 4 28.85 -16.03 -10.13
N ASP A 5 28.02 -15.35 -10.93
CA ASP A 5 27.47 -14.02 -10.62
C ASP A 5 26.30 -14.07 -9.61
N SER A 6 25.34 -15.01 -9.78
CA SER A 6 24.16 -15.12 -8.90
C SER A 6 24.52 -15.46 -7.45
N SER A 7 25.53 -16.33 -7.26
CA SER A 7 26.00 -16.71 -5.92
C SER A 7 26.65 -15.53 -5.19
N GLN A 8 27.37 -14.67 -5.93
CA GLN A 8 27.99 -13.47 -5.39
C GLN A 8 26.93 -12.42 -5.01
N PHE A 9 25.94 -12.18 -5.88
CA PHE A 9 24.82 -11.29 -5.57
C PHE A 9 24.03 -11.75 -4.34
N SER A 10 23.70 -13.04 -4.27
CA SER A 10 22.99 -13.58 -3.10
C SER A 10 23.82 -13.40 -1.82
N CYS A 11 25.12 -13.71 -1.86
CA CYS A 11 26.01 -13.54 -0.72
C CYS A 11 26.03 -12.09 -0.23
N GLN A 12 26.18 -11.13 -1.14
CA GLN A 12 26.17 -9.69 -0.81
C GLN A 12 24.83 -9.24 -0.21
N LEU A 13 23.71 -9.70 -0.76
CA LEU A 13 22.36 -9.40 -0.25
C LEU A 13 22.15 -9.96 1.17
N LYS A 14 22.57 -11.20 1.41
CA LYS A 14 22.47 -11.84 2.73
C LYS A 14 23.36 -11.17 3.77
N GLN A 15 24.61 -10.86 3.42
CA GLN A 15 25.55 -10.18 4.32
C GLN A 15 25.06 -8.78 4.70
N SER A 16 24.63 -7.99 3.70
CA SER A 16 24.09 -6.66 3.94
C SER A 16 22.79 -6.69 4.75
N LEU A 17 21.91 -7.67 4.52
CA LEU A 17 20.71 -7.87 5.32
C LEU A 17 21.05 -8.21 6.77
N SER A 18 21.97 -9.17 6.98
CA SER A 18 22.44 -9.55 8.32
C SER A 18 23.01 -8.36 9.08
N ASN A 19 23.81 -7.52 8.41
CA ASN A 19 24.37 -6.31 9.01
C ASN A 19 23.26 -5.31 9.36
N LEU A 20 22.30 -5.08 8.46
CA LEU A 20 21.21 -4.13 8.72
C LEU A 20 20.31 -4.59 9.88
N LEU A 21 20.05 -5.90 9.98
CA LEU A 21 19.20 -6.47 11.04
C LEU A 21 19.78 -6.25 12.45
N THR A 22 21.06 -5.91 12.61
CA THR A 22 21.58 -5.47 13.92
C THR A 22 20.93 -4.16 14.40
N THR A 23 20.58 -3.28 13.46
CA THR A 23 19.88 -2.01 13.70
C THR A 23 18.36 -2.19 13.62
N TYR A 24 17.89 -3.06 12.71
CA TYR A 24 16.48 -3.39 12.51
C TYR A 24 16.09 -4.71 13.23
N TYR A 25 16.62 -4.92 14.43
CA TYR A 25 16.54 -6.19 15.17
C TYR A 25 15.13 -6.76 15.37
N PRO A 26 14.04 -5.98 15.57
CA PRO A 26 12.70 -6.55 15.70
C PRO A 26 12.25 -7.32 14.44
N LEU A 27 12.81 -7.01 13.27
CA LEU A 27 12.48 -7.69 12.02
C LEU A 27 13.05 -9.11 11.95
N ALA A 28 14.03 -9.44 12.81
CA ALA A 28 14.54 -10.80 12.99
C ALA A 28 13.81 -11.59 14.08
N GLY A 29 12.86 -10.96 14.79
CA GLY A 29 12.08 -11.57 15.87
C GLY A 29 10.86 -12.37 15.40
N ARG A 30 9.95 -12.64 16.34
CA ARG A 30 8.66 -13.29 16.10
C ARG A 30 7.51 -12.52 16.73
N ILE A 31 6.37 -12.51 16.07
CA ILE A 31 5.15 -11.91 16.60
C ILE A 31 4.52 -12.87 17.61
N ASP A 32 4.35 -12.39 18.84
CA ASP A 32 3.49 -13.03 19.83
C ASP A 32 2.03 -12.58 19.58
N GLU A 33 1.21 -13.48 19.03
CA GLU A 33 -0.20 -13.19 18.73
C GLU A 33 -1.11 -13.11 19.97
N VAL A 34 -0.65 -13.60 21.12
CA VAL A 34 -1.42 -13.60 22.36
C VAL A 34 -1.27 -12.26 23.07
N ASN A 35 -0.04 -11.76 23.12
CA ASN A 35 0.32 -10.59 23.92
C ASN A 35 0.57 -9.32 23.08
N ASP A 36 0.38 -9.39 21.76
CA ASP A 36 0.52 -8.28 20.81
C ASP A 36 1.89 -7.57 20.90
N PHE A 37 2.98 -8.32 21.09
CA PHE A 37 4.36 -7.83 21.04
C PHE A 37 5.24 -8.61 20.05
N VAL A 38 6.43 -8.09 19.77
CA VAL A 38 7.47 -8.79 18.99
C VAL A 38 8.54 -9.30 19.93
N ASP A 39 8.68 -10.62 20.02
CA ASP A 39 9.80 -11.26 20.71
C ASP A 39 11.07 -11.11 19.86
N CYS A 40 12.00 -10.28 20.32
CA CYS A 40 13.27 -10.01 19.64
C CYS A 40 14.29 -11.11 19.95
N ASN A 41 13.97 -12.34 19.53
CA ASN A 41 14.69 -13.57 19.86
C ASN A 41 15.70 -14.02 18.78
N ASP A 42 15.98 -13.16 17.79
CA ASP A 42 16.93 -13.40 16.70
C ASP A 42 16.73 -14.72 15.92
N THR A 43 15.49 -15.24 15.87
CA THR A 43 15.17 -16.44 15.05
C THR A 43 15.44 -16.18 13.55
N GLY A 44 15.50 -14.91 13.15
CA GLY A 44 15.95 -14.46 11.83
C GLY A 44 14.79 -14.22 10.87
N ALA A 45 15.07 -13.41 9.85
CA ALA A 45 14.16 -13.19 8.73
C ALA A 45 14.18 -14.39 7.75
N LEU A 46 13.05 -14.70 7.14
CA LEU A 46 12.98 -15.74 6.11
C LEU A 46 13.62 -15.22 4.81
N PHE A 47 14.59 -15.94 4.26
CA PHE A 47 15.25 -15.57 3.01
C PHE A 47 15.18 -16.74 2.01
N VAL A 48 14.47 -16.56 0.91
CA VAL A 48 14.26 -17.57 -0.13
C VAL A 48 15.01 -17.18 -1.39
N GLU A 49 15.66 -18.14 -2.03
CA GLU A 49 16.22 -17.98 -3.37
C GLU A 49 15.46 -18.85 -4.35
N ALA A 50 15.14 -18.30 -5.51
CA ALA A 50 14.44 -18.98 -6.59
C ALA A 50 15.14 -18.75 -7.93
N GLN A 51 15.16 -19.78 -8.77
CA GLN A 51 15.53 -19.66 -10.18
C GLN A 51 14.25 -19.64 -11.02
N VAL A 52 14.16 -18.67 -11.93
CA VAL A 52 13.01 -18.48 -12.82
C VAL A 52 13.46 -18.80 -14.24
N HIS A 53 12.87 -19.85 -14.82
CA HIS A 53 13.13 -20.29 -16.19
C HIS A 53 12.35 -19.44 -17.21
N ALA A 54 12.57 -18.13 -17.15
CA ALA A 54 12.00 -17.15 -18.07
C ALA A 54 12.86 -15.88 -18.11
N PHE A 55 12.62 -15.05 -19.13
CA PHE A 55 13.18 -13.72 -19.20
C PHE A 55 12.36 -12.74 -18.34
N LEU A 56 13.03 -11.83 -17.65
CA LEU A 56 12.36 -10.82 -16.80
C LEU A 56 11.36 -9.98 -17.60
N SER A 57 11.72 -9.58 -18.83
CA SER A 57 10.83 -8.80 -19.70
C SER A 57 9.55 -9.55 -20.08
N GLN A 58 9.65 -10.86 -20.35
CA GLN A 58 8.49 -11.70 -20.67
C GLN A 58 7.58 -11.86 -19.46
N THR A 59 8.17 -12.03 -18.28
CA THR A 59 7.45 -12.14 -17.00
C THR A 59 6.65 -10.87 -16.75
N ILE A 60 7.31 -9.71 -16.73
CA ILE A 60 6.64 -8.43 -16.49
C ILE A 60 5.49 -8.24 -17.48
N GLN A 61 5.69 -8.51 -18.78
CA GLN A 61 4.68 -8.26 -19.81
C GLN A 61 3.47 -9.20 -19.79
N ARG A 62 3.65 -10.44 -19.33
CA ARG A 62 2.63 -11.51 -19.49
C ARG A 62 1.95 -11.91 -18.18
N SER A 63 2.57 -11.63 -17.04
CA SER A 63 2.02 -12.02 -15.74
C SER A 63 0.74 -11.25 -15.42
N THR A 64 -0.27 -12.00 -14.98
CA THR A 64 -1.44 -11.50 -14.25
C THR A 64 -1.03 -10.94 -12.89
N MET A 65 -1.94 -10.20 -12.25
CA MET A 65 -1.70 -9.64 -10.93
C MET A 65 -1.46 -10.72 -9.87
N GLU A 66 -2.17 -11.84 -9.98
CA GLU A 66 -2.10 -12.99 -9.09
C GLU A 66 -0.80 -13.80 -9.28
N GLU A 67 -0.30 -13.89 -10.52
CA GLU A 67 0.96 -14.60 -10.80
C GLU A 67 2.18 -13.94 -10.17
N PHE A 68 2.12 -12.64 -9.83
CA PHE A 68 3.20 -11.99 -9.10
C PHE A 68 3.42 -12.55 -7.68
N ASP A 69 2.44 -13.29 -7.14
CA ASP A 69 2.58 -13.98 -5.86
C ASP A 69 3.70 -15.03 -5.84
N HIS A 70 4.10 -15.57 -7.00
CA HIS A 70 5.21 -16.51 -7.10
C HIS A 70 6.57 -15.87 -6.79
N TYR A 71 6.66 -14.54 -6.81
CA TYR A 71 7.87 -13.79 -6.47
C TYR A 71 7.90 -13.34 -5.00
N LEU A 72 6.99 -13.86 -4.16
CA LEU A 72 6.93 -13.59 -2.72
C LEU A 72 7.23 -14.88 -1.93
N PRO A 73 8.02 -14.78 -0.83
CA PRO A 73 8.46 -15.94 -0.04
C PRO A 73 7.33 -16.58 0.77
N ILE A 74 6.28 -15.82 1.03
CA ILE A 74 5.09 -16.23 1.78
C ILE A 74 3.89 -15.89 0.89
N LYS A 75 2.82 -16.67 0.98
CA LYS A 75 1.52 -16.34 0.40
C LYS A 75 0.67 -15.60 1.44
N PRO A 76 0.80 -14.27 1.59
CA PRO A 76 0.00 -13.51 2.54
C PRO A 76 -1.50 -13.68 2.24
N TYR A 77 -2.31 -13.71 3.29
CA TYR A 77 -3.77 -13.90 3.24
C TYR A 77 -4.26 -15.28 2.80
N ALA A 78 -3.41 -16.32 2.80
CA ALA A 78 -3.90 -17.69 2.81
C ALA A 78 -4.60 -17.95 4.17
N ILE A 79 -5.89 -17.63 4.27
CA ILE A 79 -6.68 -17.63 5.52
C ILE A 79 -6.60 -18.97 6.28
N ARG A 80 -6.41 -20.07 5.54
CA ARG A 80 -6.28 -21.44 6.10
C ARG A 80 -4.84 -21.86 6.37
N ASP A 81 -3.88 -21.09 5.88
CA ASP A 81 -2.47 -21.31 6.16
C ASP A 81 -2.10 -20.56 7.45
N VAL A 82 -1.74 -21.32 8.46
CA VAL A 82 -1.23 -20.80 9.73
C VAL A 82 0.29 -20.80 9.77
N THR A 83 0.95 -21.35 8.74
CA THR A 83 2.40 -21.34 8.66
C THR A 83 2.90 -19.91 8.49
N ASN A 84 4.00 -19.59 9.18
CA ASN A 84 4.72 -18.32 9.05
C ASN A 84 3.97 -17.04 9.50
N ARG A 85 2.89 -17.15 10.29
CA ARG A 85 2.15 -15.98 10.81
C ARG A 85 2.94 -15.15 11.83
N ASP A 86 3.87 -15.80 12.51
CA ASP A 86 4.78 -15.23 13.49
C ASP A 86 5.99 -14.53 12.83
N ILE A 87 6.26 -14.77 11.55
CA ILE A 87 7.38 -14.17 10.82
C ILE A 87 7.13 -12.66 10.60
N VAL A 88 8.07 -11.83 11.06
CA VAL A 88 8.01 -10.38 10.89
C VAL A 88 8.46 -9.96 9.49
N LEU A 89 9.57 -10.51 9.00
CA LEU A 89 10.18 -10.18 7.70
C LEU A 89 10.49 -11.45 6.90
N ALA A 90 10.08 -11.45 5.64
CA ALA A 90 10.43 -12.46 4.67
C ALA A 90 10.83 -11.82 3.34
N ILE A 91 11.89 -12.33 2.72
CA ILE A 91 12.45 -11.85 1.46
C ILE A 91 12.59 -13.03 0.49
N GLN A 92 12.29 -12.80 -0.79
CA GLN A 92 12.61 -13.73 -1.86
C GLN A 92 13.45 -13.03 -2.93
N ILE A 93 14.55 -13.66 -3.33
CA ILE A 93 15.36 -13.26 -4.48
C ILE A 93 15.10 -14.25 -5.61
N SER A 94 14.68 -13.74 -6.76
CA SER A 94 14.35 -14.54 -7.94
C SER A 94 15.31 -14.19 -9.09
N PHE A 95 16.11 -15.15 -9.54
CA PHE A 95 17.07 -14.97 -10.63
C PHE A 95 16.46 -15.44 -11.96
N PHE A 96 16.49 -14.59 -12.98
CA PHE A 96 15.95 -14.85 -14.31
C PHE A 96 17.05 -15.28 -15.30
N GLU A 97 16.70 -16.00 -16.37
CA GLU A 97 17.65 -16.51 -17.36
C GLU A 97 18.48 -15.41 -18.06
N CYS A 98 17.89 -14.22 -18.17
CA CYS A 98 18.54 -13.05 -18.77
C CYS A 98 19.47 -12.29 -17.80
N GLY A 99 19.72 -12.82 -16.60
CA GLY A 99 20.46 -12.13 -15.54
C GLY A 99 19.64 -11.09 -14.77
N GLY A 100 18.35 -10.96 -15.08
CA GLY A 100 17.44 -10.11 -14.32
C GLY A 100 17.24 -10.64 -12.90
N ILE A 101 16.93 -9.74 -11.95
CA ILE A 101 16.68 -10.09 -10.54
C ILE A 101 15.33 -9.52 -10.12
N GLY A 102 14.50 -10.35 -9.49
CA GLY A 102 13.29 -9.94 -8.78
C GLY A 102 13.50 -10.01 -7.28
N ILE A 103 13.12 -8.96 -6.55
CA ILE A 103 13.20 -8.89 -5.08
C ILE A 103 11.78 -8.75 -4.54
N GLY A 104 11.28 -9.81 -3.90
CA GLY A 104 10.02 -9.81 -3.18
C GLY A 104 10.27 -9.55 -1.69
N VAL A 105 9.54 -8.62 -1.10
CA VAL A 105 9.64 -8.30 0.33
C VAL A 105 8.25 -8.37 0.97
N CYS A 106 8.13 -9.18 2.01
CA CYS A 106 6.96 -9.28 2.86
C CYS A 106 7.34 -8.84 4.28
N ILE A 107 6.67 -7.81 4.77
CA ILE A 107 6.76 -7.39 6.16
C ILE A 107 5.36 -7.48 6.79
N SER A 108 5.28 -7.96 8.03
CA SER A 108 4.00 -8.06 8.72
C SER A 108 3.39 -6.68 8.93
N HIS A 109 2.17 -6.49 8.44
CA HIS A 109 1.45 -5.24 8.58
C HIS A 109 1.06 -4.94 10.05
N LYS A 110 1.13 -5.94 10.96
CA LYS A 110 1.02 -5.70 12.42
C LYS A 110 2.17 -4.83 12.93
N VAL A 111 3.35 -4.95 12.31
CA VAL A 111 4.59 -4.33 12.78
C VAL A 111 4.95 -3.09 11.97
N ALA A 112 4.62 -3.01 10.68
CA ALA A 112 5.08 -1.95 9.80
C ALA A 112 4.00 -1.47 8.82
N ASP A 113 3.99 -0.15 8.57
CA ASP A 113 3.30 0.42 7.42
C ASP A 113 4.19 0.47 6.17
N LEU A 114 3.64 0.91 5.04
CA LEU A 114 4.37 1.00 3.79
C LEU A 114 5.58 1.94 3.86
N MET A 115 5.50 3.04 4.63
CA MET A 115 6.66 3.93 4.78
C MET A 115 7.80 3.21 5.50
N SER A 116 7.50 2.47 6.56
CA SER A 116 8.48 1.65 7.29
C SER A 116 9.13 0.59 6.40
N LEU A 117 8.34 -0.07 5.54
CA LEU A 117 8.87 -1.00 4.53
C LEU A 117 9.85 -0.31 3.58
N VAL A 118 9.47 0.85 3.04
CA VAL A 118 10.30 1.61 2.10
C VAL A 118 11.59 2.11 2.76
N THR A 119 11.51 2.63 3.99
CA THR A 119 12.70 3.04 4.76
C THR A 119 13.64 1.87 4.99
N PHE A 120 13.11 0.70 5.37
CA PHE A 120 13.90 -0.52 5.53
C PHE A 120 14.59 -0.95 4.22
N VAL A 121 13.85 -1.01 3.11
CA VAL A 121 14.41 -1.42 1.81
C VAL A 121 15.49 -0.45 1.31
N ASN A 122 15.29 0.86 1.49
CA ASN A 122 16.31 1.86 1.16
C ASN A 122 17.56 1.71 2.04
N ALA A 123 17.39 1.49 3.35
CA ALA A 123 18.51 1.24 4.27
C ALA A 123 19.26 -0.06 3.90
N TRP A 124 18.54 -1.10 3.47
CA TRP A 124 19.14 -2.35 3.03
C TRP A 124 19.95 -2.17 1.75
N ALA A 125 19.39 -1.47 0.77
CA ALA A 125 20.10 -1.12 -0.45
C ALA A 125 21.37 -0.30 -0.17
N ALA A 126 21.29 0.72 0.71
CA ALA A 126 22.46 1.52 1.11
C ALA A 126 23.53 0.68 1.81
N THR A 127 23.12 -0.21 2.72
CA THR A 127 24.03 -1.15 3.40
C THR A 127 24.71 -2.10 2.40
N CYS A 128 23.97 -2.56 1.39
CA CYS A 128 24.49 -3.41 0.31
C CYS A 128 25.55 -2.71 -0.55
N ARG A 129 25.43 -1.39 -0.75
CA ARG A 129 26.44 -0.55 -1.42
C ARG A 129 27.66 -0.21 -0.55
N GLY A 130 27.67 -0.63 0.72
CA GLY A 130 28.74 -0.30 1.67
C GLY A 130 28.72 1.15 2.13
N GLU A 131 27.57 1.83 2.05
CA GLU A 131 27.44 3.20 2.54
C GLU A 131 27.56 3.21 4.07
N THR A 132 28.55 3.96 4.57
CA THR A 132 28.85 4.10 6.00
C THR A 132 28.17 5.32 6.63
N LYS A 133 27.49 6.15 5.83
CA LYS A 133 26.68 7.26 6.35
C LYS A 133 25.55 6.67 7.19
N LEU A 134 25.41 7.19 8.42
CA LEU A 134 24.30 6.98 9.37
C LEU A 134 23.15 6.19 8.75
N ILE A 135 23.23 4.85 8.80
CA ILE A 135 22.08 4.00 8.50
C ILE A 135 20.98 4.53 9.42
N LEU A 136 19.93 5.09 8.81
CA LEU A 136 18.86 5.77 9.53
C LEU A 136 18.36 4.83 10.62
N GLN A 137 18.68 5.16 11.86
CA GLN A 137 18.40 4.32 13.02
C GLN A 137 16.89 4.36 13.25
N PRO A 138 16.17 3.23 13.06
CA PRO A 138 14.73 3.19 13.25
C PRO A 138 14.42 3.46 14.72
N ASN A 139 13.51 4.41 14.97
CA ASN A 139 12.94 4.61 16.29
C ASN A 139 11.71 3.70 16.44
N PHE A 140 11.92 2.53 17.05
CA PHE A 140 10.85 1.58 17.36
C PHE A 140 9.97 1.98 18.55
N ASN A 141 10.42 2.95 19.37
CA ASN A 141 9.70 3.37 20.58
C ASN A 141 8.64 4.44 20.29
N PHE A 142 8.72 5.14 19.16
CA PHE A 142 7.82 6.25 18.85
C PHE A 142 6.35 5.84 18.91
N GLY A 143 6.00 4.69 18.32
CA GLY A 143 4.63 4.19 18.28
C GLY A 143 4.06 3.93 19.68
N SER A 144 4.78 3.22 20.55
CA SER A 144 4.29 2.91 21.91
C SER A 144 4.31 4.12 22.85
N GLN A 145 5.20 5.09 22.63
CA GLN A 145 5.26 6.33 23.42
C GLN A 145 4.10 7.30 23.10
N HIS A 146 3.62 7.31 21.86
CA HIS A 146 2.57 8.21 21.37
C HIS A 146 1.24 7.53 21.06
N PHE A 147 1.19 6.20 21.08
CA PHE A 147 -0.02 5.42 20.88
C PHE A 147 0.09 4.20 21.79
N PRO A 148 0.02 4.40 23.13
CA PRO A 148 0.22 3.33 24.08
C PRO A 148 -0.80 2.19 23.84
N PRO A 149 -0.37 0.93 23.91
CA PRO A 149 -1.27 -0.21 23.72
C PRO A 149 -2.46 -0.13 24.68
N MET A 150 -3.68 -0.13 24.10
CA MET A 150 -4.90 -0.13 24.90
C MET A 150 -5.33 -1.56 25.21
N HIS A 151 -5.47 -1.86 26.50
CA HIS A 151 -6.13 -3.08 26.93
C HIS A 151 -7.60 -3.05 26.46
N ASN A 152 -8.08 -4.15 25.87
CA ASN A 152 -9.43 -4.28 25.30
C ASN A 152 -9.75 -3.37 24.09
N TYR A 153 -8.78 -2.97 23.26
CA TYR A 153 -9.07 -2.19 22.04
C TYR A 153 -10.16 -2.85 21.16
N LYS A 154 -10.25 -4.19 21.16
CA LYS A 154 -11.27 -4.96 20.44
C LYS A 154 -12.71 -4.58 20.82
N SER A 155 -12.96 -4.06 22.03
CA SER A 155 -14.28 -3.58 22.45
C SER A 155 -14.60 -2.18 21.93
N LEU A 156 -13.60 -1.43 21.46
CA LEU A 156 -13.77 -0.08 20.91
C LEU A 156 -14.17 -0.09 19.43
N PHE A 157 -13.96 -1.21 18.75
CA PHE A 157 -14.29 -1.40 17.35
C PHE A 157 -15.49 -2.33 17.21
N SER A 158 -16.29 -2.13 16.17
CA SER A 158 -17.47 -2.97 15.95
C SER A 158 -17.06 -4.44 15.76
N LYS A 159 -17.77 -5.37 16.42
CA LYS A 159 -17.54 -6.81 16.28
C LYS A 159 -17.54 -7.28 14.82
N GLN A 160 -18.30 -6.60 13.96
CA GLN A 160 -18.36 -6.89 12.53
C GLN A 160 -17.02 -6.68 11.80
N ILE A 161 -16.18 -5.73 12.24
CA ILE A 161 -14.84 -5.49 11.65
C ILE A 161 -13.80 -6.46 12.23
N VAL A 162 -13.98 -6.90 13.48
CA VAL A 162 -13.07 -7.81 14.18
C VAL A 162 -13.31 -9.28 13.79
N GLU A 163 -14.57 -9.67 13.56
CA GLU A 163 -14.99 -11.06 13.32
C GLU A 163 -15.24 -11.39 11.84
N LYS A 164 -15.40 -10.39 10.98
CA LYS A 164 -15.23 -10.58 9.53
C LYS A 164 -13.81 -10.14 9.17
N PRO A 165 -12.86 -11.07 9.01
CA PRO A 165 -11.87 -10.88 7.96
C PRO A 165 -12.62 -10.50 6.68
N MET A 166 -11.93 -9.91 5.73
CA MET A 166 -12.42 -9.68 4.36
C MET A 166 -12.72 -11.01 3.61
N LEU A 167 -13.46 -11.92 4.25
CA LEU A 167 -14.10 -13.13 3.75
C LEU A 167 -15.29 -12.70 2.91
N VAL A 168 -14.98 -12.04 1.80
CA VAL A 168 -15.88 -12.08 0.68
C VAL A 168 -15.78 -13.51 0.15
N LYS A 169 -16.87 -14.29 0.23
CA LYS A 169 -16.95 -15.60 -0.43
C LYS A 169 -16.77 -15.47 -1.95
N ALA A 170 -17.07 -14.29 -2.50
CA ALA A 170 -16.87 -13.96 -3.90
C ALA A 170 -15.40 -13.69 -4.21
N LYS A 171 -15.01 -14.06 -5.42
CA LYS A 171 -13.68 -13.89 -5.96
C LYS A 171 -13.39 -12.39 -6.13
N VAL A 172 -12.40 -11.88 -5.39
CA VAL A 172 -11.88 -10.52 -5.57
C VAL A 172 -10.76 -10.58 -6.61
N VAL A 173 -10.83 -9.71 -7.61
CA VAL A 173 -9.81 -9.54 -8.66
C VAL A 173 -9.17 -8.16 -8.53
N THR A 174 -7.87 -8.09 -8.78
CA THR A 174 -7.15 -6.81 -8.82
C THR A 174 -6.71 -6.51 -10.25
N LYS A 175 -7.09 -5.34 -10.76
CA LYS A 175 -6.65 -4.83 -12.06
C LYS A 175 -5.82 -3.56 -11.93
N CYS A 176 -4.93 -3.32 -12.89
CA CYS A 176 -4.06 -2.15 -12.92
C CYS A 176 -4.53 -1.15 -13.98
N PHE A 177 -4.78 0.08 -13.56
CA PHE A 177 -5.18 1.20 -14.42
C PHE A 177 -4.08 2.24 -14.47
N ILE A 178 -3.68 2.69 -15.65
CA ILE A 178 -2.58 3.66 -15.81
C ILE A 178 -3.13 5.03 -16.18
N PHE A 179 -2.88 6.00 -15.31
CA PHE A 179 -3.12 7.41 -15.55
C PHE A 179 -1.81 8.05 -16.04
N GLY A 180 -1.72 8.22 -17.35
CA GLY A 180 -0.59 8.87 -18.02
C GLY A 180 -0.53 10.37 -17.76
N LYS A 181 0.50 11.02 -18.29
CA LYS A 181 0.72 12.46 -18.14
C LYS A 181 -0.45 13.26 -18.70
N GLU A 182 -0.94 12.87 -19.86
CA GLU A 182 -2.04 13.52 -20.59
C GLU A 182 -3.34 13.41 -19.79
N ASN A 183 -3.66 12.23 -19.26
CA ASN A 183 -4.84 12.03 -18.39
C ASN A 183 -4.77 12.95 -17.16
N LEU A 184 -3.60 13.06 -16.53
CA LEU A 184 -3.42 13.91 -15.35
C LEU A 184 -3.54 15.41 -15.68
N ILE A 185 -3.09 15.84 -16.86
CA ILE A 185 -3.27 17.23 -17.32
C ILE A 185 -4.77 17.53 -17.49
N GLU A 186 -5.48 16.65 -18.17
CA GLU A 186 -6.92 16.79 -18.43
C GLU A 186 -7.72 16.80 -17.11
N LEU A 187 -7.49 15.84 -16.22
CA LEU A 187 -8.18 15.76 -14.94
C LEU A 187 -7.90 17.00 -14.06
N LYS A 188 -6.66 17.51 -14.04
CA LYS A 188 -6.35 18.75 -13.31
C LYS A 188 -7.05 19.96 -13.92
N ALA A 189 -7.06 20.08 -15.25
CA ALA A 189 -7.76 21.16 -15.92
C ALA A 189 -9.27 21.13 -15.63
N LEU A 190 -9.88 19.93 -15.67
CA LEU A 190 -11.29 19.75 -15.36
C LEU A 190 -11.61 20.18 -13.92
N ALA A 191 -10.78 19.79 -12.95
CA ALA A 191 -10.94 20.17 -11.54
C ALA A 191 -10.79 21.69 -11.30
N SER A 192 -9.89 22.36 -12.03
CA SER A 192 -9.61 23.80 -11.85
C SER A 192 -10.52 24.72 -12.68
N SER A 193 -11.26 24.19 -13.67
CA SER A 193 -12.09 24.99 -14.59
C SER A 193 -13.38 25.56 -13.98
N ALA A 194 -13.82 25.05 -12.82
CA ALA A 194 -15.07 25.49 -12.19
C ALA A 194 -14.91 26.83 -11.47
N THR A 195 -15.82 27.78 -11.75
CA THR A 195 -15.81 29.14 -11.17
C THR A 195 -15.86 29.18 -9.64
N ASN A 196 -16.42 28.14 -9.01
CA ASN A 196 -16.53 28.00 -7.55
C ASN A 196 -15.57 26.96 -6.97
N THR A 197 -14.51 26.56 -7.68
CA THR A 197 -13.58 25.54 -7.16
C THR A 197 -12.88 26.03 -5.89
N LYS A 198 -12.96 25.23 -4.82
CA LYS A 198 -12.20 25.46 -3.58
C LYS A 198 -10.72 25.07 -3.75
N VAL A 199 -10.38 24.39 -4.85
CA VAL A 199 -9.08 23.80 -5.12
C VAL A 199 -8.52 24.31 -6.45
N LYS A 200 -7.54 25.22 -6.37
CA LYS A 200 -6.90 25.80 -7.57
C LYS A 200 -5.81 24.92 -8.16
N ASP A 201 -5.14 24.12 -7.33
CA ASP A 201 -3.91 23.38 -7.64
C ASP A 201 -3.99 21.89 -7.22
N PRO A 202 -4.92 21.10 -7.76
CA PRO A 202 -5.10 19.72 -7.30
C PRO A 202 -3.86 18.85 -7.58
N THR A 203 -3.49 18.04 -6.60
CA THR A 203 -2.41 17.07 -6.73
C THR A 203 -2.82 15.91 -7.63
N ARG A 204 -1.83 15.15 -8.12
CA ARG A 204 -2.06 13.96 -8.95
C ARG A 204 -2.94 12.92 -8.23
N VAL A 205 -2.66 12.70 -6.94
CA VAL A 205 -3.42 11.77 -6.09
C VAL A 205 -4.85 12.27 -5.86
N GLU A 206 -5.04 13.57 -5.63
CA GLU A 206 -6.38 14.16 -5.44
C GLU A 206 -7.27 13.95 -6.67
N VAL A 207 -6.78 14.26 -7.88
CA VAL A 207 -7.59 14.12 -9.10
C VAL A 207 -7.87 12.67 -9.49
N VAL A 208 -6.89 11.77 -9.32
CA VAL A 208 -7.09 10.33 -9.63
C VAL A 208 -8.04 9.69 -8.63
N SER A 209 -7.90 9.99 -7.33
CA SER A 209 -8.82 9.47 -6.31
C SER A 209 -10.24 9.95 -6.57
N ALA A 210 -10.44 11.26 -6.80
CA ALA A 210 -11.76 11.81 -7.10
C ALA A 210 -12.36 11.21 -8.37
N PHE A 211 -11.54 10.94 -9.40
CA PHE A 211 -12.00 10.31 -10.63
C PHE A 211 -12.48 8.90 -10.34
N ILE A 212 -11.67 8.07 -9.68
CA ILE A 212 -12.05 6.69 -9.33
C ILE A 212 -13.29 6.68 -8.42
N CYS A 213 -13.40 7.60 -7.46
CA CYS A 213 -14.61 7.76 -6.64
C CYS A 213 -15.84 7.95 -7.51
N LYS A 214 -15.79 8.89 -8.47
CA LYS A 214 -16.88 9.17 -9.41
C LYS A 214 -17.27 7.93 -10.21
N GLN A 215 -16.28 7.18 -10.71
CA GLN A 215 -16.50 5.96 -11.49
C GLN A 215 -17.16 4.85 -10.67
N LEU A 216 -16.73 4.66 -9.42
CA LEU A 216 -17.36 3.72 -8.49
C LEU A 216 -18.78 4.13 -8.09
N MET A 217 -19.06 5.43 -8.05
CA MET A 217 -20.43 5.95 -7.85
C MET A 217 -21.33 5.66 -9.05
N GLU A 218 -20.85 5.91 -10.26
CA GLU A 218 -21.57 5.59 -11.50
C GLU A 218 -21.87 4.09 -11.58
N MET A 219 -20.88 3.24 -11.28
CA MET A 219 -21.05 1.78 -11.18
C MET A 219 -22.15 1.39 -10.17
N ASN A 220 -22.11 1.92 -8.94
CA ASN A 220 -23.14 1.61 -7.94
C ASN A 220 -24.53 2.04 -8.40
N ASN A 221 -24.66 3.21 -9.03
CA ASN A 221 -25.94 3.73 -9.53
C ASN A 221 -26.53 2.88 -10.67
N ALA A 222 -25.69 2.16 -11.42
CA ALA A 222 -26.11 1.27 -12.49
C ALA A 222 -26.56 -0.12 -12.00
N ARG A 223 -26.35 -0.46 -10.72
CA ARG A 223 -26.76 -1.76 -10.17
C ARG A 223 -28.28 -1.86 -10.07
N VAL A 224 -28.77 -3.10 -10.15
CA VAL A 224 -30.18 -3.43 -9.89
C VAL A 224 -30.59 -3.03 -8.47
N ASN A 225 -29.69 -3.27 -7.49
CA ASN A 225 -29.87 -2.91 -6.09
C ASN A 225 -28.70 -2.01 -5.65
N PRO A 226 -28.73 -0.70 -5.97
CA PRO A 226 -27.68 0.22 -5.57
C PRO A 226 -27.63 0.33 -4.04
N LYS A 227 -26.41 0.49 -3.49
CA LYS A 227 -26.24 0.86 -2.08
C LYS A 227 -26.74 2.30 -1.90
N SER A 228 -27.40 2.58 -0.77
CA SER A 228 -27.96 3.91 -0.51
C SER A 228 -26.87 4.98 -0.34
N MET A 229 -25.66 4.55 0.00
CA MET A 229 -24.52 5.41 0.26
C MET A 229 -23.21 4.71 -0.10
N ILE A 230 -22.30 5.49 -0.68
CA ILE A 230 -20.91 5.07 -0.88
C ILE A 230 -20.05 5.96 -0.01
N SER A 231 -19.02 5.35 0.58
CA SER A 231 -18.04 6.02 1.37
C SER A 231 -16.62 5.75 0.92
N PHE A 232 -15.78 6.76 1.08
CA PHE A 232 -14.38 6.71 0.69
C PHE A 232 -13.48 7.01 1.87
N SER A 233 -12.29 6.41 1.85
CA SER A 233 -11.23 6.66 2.81
C SER A 233 -9.88 6.77 2.14
N HIS A 234 -8.95 7.50 2.76
CA HIS A 234 -7.59 7.59 2.24
C HIS A 234 -6.57 7.49 3.37
N SER A 235 -5.71 6.48 3.33
CA SER A 235 -4.56 6.35 4.23
C SER A 235 -3.57 7.49 4.00
N VAL A 236 -3.08 8.12 5.07
CA VAL A 236 -2.11 9.23 5.00
C VAL A 236 -0.93 9.00 5.94
N ASN A 237 0.27 9.41 5.56
CA ASN A 237 1.45 9.29 6.42
C ASN A 237 1.41 10.33 7.57
N LEU A 238 1.32 9.90 8.84
CA LEU A 238 1.30 10.82 9.99
C LEU A 238 2.67 11.40 10.32
N ARG A 239 3.77 10.76 9.89
CA ARG A 239 5.15 11.19 10.20
C ARG A 239 5.46 12.61 9.77
N THR A 240 4.82 13.10 8.72
CA THR A 240 5.03 14.44 8.17
C THR A 240 3.97 15.45 8.64
N ARG A 241 3.12 15.06 9.60
CA ARG A 241 1.87 15.74 9.93
C ARG A 241 1.69 15.98 11.44
N MET A 242 2.31 15.18 12.30
CA MET A 242 2.36 15.47 13.73
C MET A 242 3.54 16.42 14.02
N ILE A 243 3.37 17.39 14.93
CA ILE A 243 4.33 18.51 15.16
C ILE A 243 5.64 18.11 15.88
N ARG A 244 5.83 16.85 16.24
CA ARG A 244 6.98 16.43 17.06
C ARG A 244 8.20 16.11 16.19
N LEU A 245 9.31 16.83 16.41
CA LEU A 245 10.41 17.02 15.45
C LEU A 245 11.32 15.82 15.12
N ASP A 246 11.07 14.60 15.61
CA ASP A 246 11.97 13.44 15.42
C ASP A 246 11.29 12.23 14.73
N GLN A 247 10.37 12.48 13.80
CA GLN A 247 9.48 11.45 13.22
C GLN A 247 9.98 10.73 11.96
N GLU A 248 11.02 11.25 11.30
CA GLU A 248 11.46 10.72 10.00
C GLU A 248 11.91 9.24 10.10
N PHE A 249 12.39 8.84 11.28
CA PHE A 249 12.88 7.48 11.55
C PHE A 249 11.92 6.63 12.36
N ALA A 250 10.73 7.14 12.69
CA ALA A 250 9.76 6.39 13.46
C ALA A 250 9.32 5.14 12.70
N PHE A 251 9.60 3.95 13.24
CA PHE A 251 9.28 2.69 12.60
C PHE A 251 7.97 2.16 13.16
N GLY A 252 7.09 1.68 12.28
CA GLY A 252 5.83 1.08 12.67
C GLY A 252 4.64 1.62 11.91
N ASN A 253 3.44 1.22 12.31
CA ASN A 253 2.21 1.75 11.73
C ASN A 253 1.95 3.19 12.22
N LEU A 254 2.37 4.16 11.42
CA LEU A 254 2.02 5.59 11.58
C LEU A 254 1.24 6.09 10.35
N SER A 255 0.60 5.14 9.66
CA SER A 255 -0.41 5.37 8.65
C SER A 255 -1.73 4.95 9.28
N PRO A 256 -2.66 5.86 9.55
CA PRO A 256 -3.94 5.55 10.13
C PRO A 256 -4.80 5.01 8.99
N VAL A 257 -4.71 3.70 8.77
CA VAL A 257 -5.69 2.96 7.93
C VAL A 257 -7.13 3.18 8.42
N SER A 258 -7.29 3.73 9.63
CA SER A 258 -8.52 4.02 10.33
C SER A 258 -8.99 5.48 10.29
N MET A 259 -8.30 6.40 9.60
CA MET A 259 -8.77 7.79 9.50
C MET A 259 -9.21 8.13 8.09
N SER A 260 -10.41 7.68 7.84
CA SER A 260 -11.18 7.94 6.65
C SER A 260 -11.99 9.20 6.89
N ALA A 261 -11.66 10.33 6.28
CA ALA A 261 -12.75 11.31 6.14
C ALA A 261 -13.72 10.75 5.10
N LEU A 262 -14.95 10.62 5.56
CA LEU A 262 -15.98 9.88 4.89
C LEU A 262 -16.75 10.81 3.98
N LEU A 263 -16.81 10.48 2.70
CA LEU A 263 -17.64 11.18 1.74
C LEU A 263 -18.90 10.36 1.55
N THR A 264 -20.06 11.00 1.67
CA THR A 264 -21.37 10.34 1.54
C THR A 264 -22.07 10.99 0.36
N TYR A 265 -22.35 10.19 -0.66
CA TYR A 265 -22.87 10.74 -1.90
C TYR A 265 -24.34 10.42 -2.16
N LYS A 266 -25.03 11.41 -2.71
CA LYS A 266 -26.28 11.28 -3.45
C LYS A 266 -26.00 11.61 -4.92
N LYS A 267 -26.84 11.09 -5.82
CA LYS A 267 -26.70 11.20 -7.28
C LYS A 267 -26.31 12.62 -7.76
N ASP A 268 -25.45 12.71 -8.77
CA ASP A 268 -25.04 13.93 -9.52
C ASP A 268 -23.97 14.85 -8.89
N GLU A 269 -23.03 14.31 -8.11
CA GLU A 269 -21.85 15.06 -7.64
C GLU A 269 -20.91 15.48 -8.76
N LYS A 270 -20.45 16.74 -8.71
CA LYS A 270 -19.52 17.28 -9.70
C LYS A 270 -18.10 16.92 -9.36
N PHE A 271 -17.29 16.66 -10.39
CA PHE A 271 -15.90 16.22 -10.22
C PHE A 271 -15.04 17.18 -9.36
N HIS A 272 -15.21 18.50 -9.49
CA HIS A 272 -14.45 19.46 -8.68
C HIS A 272 -14.84 19.45 -7.20
N ASP A 273 -16.10 19.14 -6.88
CA ASP A 273 -16.55 18.97 -5.51
C ASP A 273 -15.88 17.73 -4.89
N LEU A 274 -15.86 16.61 -5.63
CA LEU A 274 -15.13 15.39 -5.23
C LEU A 274 -13.63 15.67 -4.96
N VAL A 275 -12.98 16.47 -5.80
CA VAL A 275 -11.56 16.85 -5.61
C VAL A 275 -11.38 17.68 -4.34
N SER A 276 -12.27 18.64 -4.08
CA SER A 276 -12.25 19.44 -2.84
C SER A 276 -12.44 18.56 -1.60
N GLU A 277 -13.32 17.58 -1.69
CA GLU A 277 -13.59 16.65 -0.62
C GLU A 277 -12.39 15.73 -0.36
N VAL A 278 -11.79 15.13 -1.40
CA VAL A 278 -10.55 14.35 -1.26
C VAL A 278 -9.41 15.17 -0.65
N ARG A 279 -9.28 16.45 -1.02
CA ARG A 279 -8.31 17.35 -0.39
C ARG A 279 -8.60 17.54 1.10
N THR A 280 -9.85 17.80 1.45
CA THR A 280 -10.26 17.97 2.84
C THR A 280 -9.90 16.73 3.66
N VAL A 281 -10.18 15.55 3.09
CA VAL A 281 -9.89 14.25 3.71
C VAL A 281 -8.40 14.02 3.94
N THR A 282 -7.60 14.21 2.90
CA THR A 282 -6.15 13.93 2.94
C THR A 282 -5.35 14.97 3.72
N ARG A 283 -5.93 16.14 3.98
CA ARG A 283 -5.35 17.22 4.78
C ARG A 283 -5.91 17.34 6.19
N LYS A 284 -6.91 16.54 6.56
CA LYS A 284 -7.56 16.59 7.88
C LYS A 284 -6.57 16.49 9.05
N PHE A 285 -5.47 15.78 8.86
CA PHE A 285 -4.41 15.60 9.87
C PHE A 285 -3.21 16.51 9.69
N ASN A 286 -3.28 17.52 8.81
CA ASN A 286 -2.19 18.46 8.61
C ASN A 286 -2.10 19.53 9.73
N GLU A 287 -3.18 19.72 10.48
CA GLU A 287 -3.21 20.54 11.70
C GLU A 287 -2.87 19.67 12.91
N ILE A 288 -2.44 20.28 14.03
CA ILE A 288 -1.96 19.60 15.24
C ILE A 288 -2.96 18.51 15.67
N CYS A 289 -2.61 17.24 15.47
CA CYS A 289 -3.43 16.11 15.90
C CYS A 289 -2.77 15.45 17.11
N ASP A 290 -3.50 15.44 18.22
CA ASP A 290 -3.17 14.59 19.36
C ASP A 290 -3.77 13.19 19.20
N GLU A 291 -3.37 12.31 20.10
CA GLU A 291 -3.73 10.89 20.10
C GLU A 291 -5.25 10.67 20.22
N ASN A 292 -5.96 11.55 20.93
CA ASN A 292 -7.41 11.46 21.12
C ASN A 292 -8.17 11.78 19.85
N VAL A 293 -7.75 12.82 19.12
CA VAL A 293 -8.32 13.17 17.81
C VAL A 293 -8.18 11.98 16.85
N VAL A 294 -7.03 11.31 16.87
CA VAL A 294 -6.79 10.12 16.05
C VAL A 294 -7.76 9.01 16.43
N LEU A 295 -7.82 8.64 17.71
CA LEU A 295 -8.68 7.56 18.21
C LEU A 295 -10.17 7.81 17.94
N ASP A 296 -10.65 9.04 18.09
CA ASP A 296 -12.05 9.37 17.86
C ASP A 296 -12.43 9.28 16.38
N GLU A 297 -11.53 9.64 15.47
CA GLU A 297 -11.76 9.45 14.05
C GLU A 297 -11.73 7.96 13.66
N MET A 298 -10.88 7.15 14.30
CA MET A 298 -10.89 5.70 14.13
C MET A 298 -12.24 5.09 14.50
N LYS A 299 -12.81 5.50 15.65
CA LYS A 299 -14.14 5.04 16.10
C LYS A 299 -15.25 5.45 15.13
N LYS A 300 -15.22 6.69 14.62
CA LYS A 300 -16.18 7.17 13.63
C LYS A 300 -16.11 6.35 12.34
N SER A 301 -14.90 6.17 11.80
CA SER A 301 -14.68 5.37 10.59
C SER A 301 -15.18 3.93 10.78
N SER A 302 -14.83 3.30 11.91
CA SER A 302 -15.28 1.94 12.26
C SER A 302 -16.80 1.81 12.31
N THR A 303 -17.48 2.80 12.90
CA THR A 303 -18.94 2.82 12.99
C THR A 303 -19.58 2.86 11.61
N ILE A 304 -19.07 3.71 10.73
CA ILE A 304 -19.62 3.88 9.39
C ILE A 304 -19.37 2.66 8.50
N VAL A 305 -18.12 2.16 8.47
CA VAL A 305 -17.73 1.00 7.64
C VAL A 305 -18.51 -0.26 8.02
N SER A 306 -19.00 -0.34 9.26
CA SER A 306 -19.83 -1.47 9.72
C SER A 306 -21.29 -1.42 9.27
N GLN A 307 -21.75 -0.33 8.65
CA GLN A 307 -23.14 -0.21 8.21
C GLN A 307 -23.37 -1.02 6.91
N PRO A 308 -24.33 -1.97 6.89
CA PRO A 308 -24.50 -2.90 5.77
C PRO A 308 -25.01 -2.24 4.47
N ASP A 309 -25.62 -1.07 4.57
CA ASP A 309 -26.16 -0.30 3.44
C ASP A 309 -25.14 0.72 2.87
N ILE A 310 -23.96 0.81 3.47
CA ILE A 310 -22.86 1.65 2.99
C ILE A 310 -21.85 0.77 2.26
N GLN A 311 -21.51 1.13 1.02
CA GLN A 311 -20.32 0.58 0.36
C GLN A 311 -19.10 1.40 0.78
N HIS A 312 -18.12 0.77 1.42
CA HIS A 312 -16.87 1.43 1.76
C HIS A 312 -15.77 1.11 0.74
N CYS A 313 -15.07 2.14 0.29
CA CYS A 313 -13.93 2.07 -0.62
C CYS A 313 -12.69 2.71 0.03
N HIS A 314 -11.58 1.97 0.07
CA HIS A 314 -10.35 2.39 0.73
C HIS A 314 -9.23 2.70 -0.24
N PHE A 315 -8.69 3.91 -0.16
CA PHE A 315 -7.49 4.32 -0.89
C PHE A 315 -6.26 4.26 0.02
N THR A 316 -5.18 3.75 -0.53
CA THR A 316 -3.83 3.94 0.00
C THR A 316 -2.92 4.41 -1.12
N SER A 317 -1.88 5.18 -0.78
CA SER A 317 -0.97 5.75 -1.77
C SER A 317 0.48 5.55 -1.36
N SER A 318 1.28 5.04 -2.29
CA SER A 318 2.73 4.96 -2.23
C SER A 318 3.41 5.99 -3.15
N CYS A 319 2.66 6.94 -3.68
CA CYS A 319 3.22 8.00 -4.52
C CYS A 319 4.23 8.82 -3.71
N LYS A 320 5.35 9.16 -4.34
CA LYS A 320 6.52 9.86 -3.77
C LYS A 320 7.29 9.08 -2.71
N PHE A 321 7.06 7.77 -2.56
CA PHE A 321 7.87 6.93 -1.66
C PHE A 321 9.16 6.46 -2.35
N LEU A 322 9.43 6.88 -3.59
CA LEU A 322 10.69 6.65 -4.29
C LEU A 322 11.09 5.17 -4.43
N LEU A 323 10.12 4.26 -4.51
CA LEU A 323 10.36 2.83 -4.72
C LEU A 323 11.19 2.54 -5.99
N HIS A 324 11.08 3.39 -7.02
CA HIS A 324 11.87 3.28 -8.25
C HIS A 324 13.33 3.78 -8.11
N GLU A 325 13.70 4.36 -6.98
CA GLU A 325 15.03 4.91 -6.72
C GLU A 325 15.93 3.97 -5.89
N VAL A 326 15.37 2.87 -5.36
CA VAL A 326 16.09 1.87 -4.57
C VAL A 326 17.18 1.23 -5.41
N ASP A 327 18.46 1.37 -5.07
CA ASP A 327 19.57 0.81 -5.86
C ASP A 327 20.48 -0.06 -5.01
N PHE A 328 20.57 -1.37 -5.22
CA PHE A 328 21.45 -2.23 -4.40
C PHE A 328 22.94 -2.15 -4.78
N GLY A 329 23.29 -1.34 -5.79
CA GLY A 329 24.65 -1.18 -6.33
C GLY A 329 24.77 -1.62 -7.79
N TRP A 330 23.69 -2.13 -8.39
CA TRP A 330 23.63 -2.63 -9.76
C TRP A 330 22.50 -2.00 -10.59
N GLY A 331 21.97 -0.87 -10.12
CA GLY A 331 20.98 -0.07 -10.82
C GLY A 331 19.59 -0.11 -10.20
N LYS A 332 18.76 0.81 -10.70
CA LYS A 332 17.40 1.08 -10.21
C LYS A 332 16.35 0.11 -10.78
N PRO A 333 15.24 -0.16 -10.05
CA PRO A 333 14.14 -1.00 -10.49
C PRO A 333 13.56 -0.55 -11.82
N ILE A 334 13.56 -1.47 -12.79
CA ILE A 334 12.83 -1.27 -14.05
C ILE A 334 11.32 -1.42 -13.88
N PHE A 335 10.89 -2.05 -12.79
CA PHE A 335 9.51 -2.39 -12.49
C PHE A 335 9.31 -2.48 -10.98
N VAL A 336 8.18 -1.95 -10.49
CA VAL A 336 7.76 -2.02 -9.09
C VAL A 336 6.27 -2.30 -9.09
N ARG A 337 5.82 -3.24 -8.25
CA ARG A 337 4.43 -3.64 -8.15
C ARG A 337 4.11 -4.06 -6.72
N ALA A 338 3.00 -3.56 -6.20
CA ALA A 338 2.40 -4.10 -4.99
C ALA A 338 1.59 -5.36 -5.33
N ARG A 339 1.55 -6.31 -4.41
CA ARG A 339 0.71 -7.51 -4.52
C ARG A 339 -0.76 -7.15 -4.71
N ALA A 340 -1.51 -7.99 -5.43
CA ALA A 340 -2.97 -7.98 -5.39
C ALA A 340 -3.46 -8.16 -3.93
N LEU A 341 -4.34 -7.26 -3.49
CA LEU A 341 -4.99 -7.39 -2.18
C LEU A 341 -6.33 -8.12 -2.38
N PRO A 342 -6.57 -9.27 -1.73
CA PRO A 342 -7.85 -9.97 -1.80
C PRO A 342 -8.89 -9.29 -0.90
N VAL A 343 -8.98 -7.96 -1.01
CA VAL A 343 -9.81 -7.09 -0.20
C VAL A 343 -10.67 -6.27 -1.15
N GLN A 344 -11.97 -6.53 -1.11
CA GLN A 344 -12.92 -5.80 -1.95
C GLN A 344 -12.88 -4.29 -1.64
N ASN A 345 -13.06 -3.49 -2.69
CA ASN A 345 -13.10 -2.03 -2.66
C ASN A 345 -11.80 -1.39 -2.14
N THR A 346 -10.64 -1.99 -2.40
CA THR A 346 -9.34 -1.40 -2.06
C THR A 346 -8.63 -0.89 -3.30
N ILE A 347 -8.11 0.32 -3.21
CA ILE A 347 -7.39 1.02 -4.27
C ILE A 347 -5.99 1.39 -3.78
N ILE A 348 -4.96 0.93 -4.48
CA ILE A 348 -3.56 1.30 -4.22
C ILE A 348 -3.10 2.21 -5.35
N LEU A 349 -2.67 3.43 -5.00
CA LEU A 349 -2.09 4.39 -5.93
C LEU A 349 -0.56 4.35 -5.82
N MET A 350 0.13 4.10 -6.94
CA MET A 350 1.59 4.04 -7.03
C MET A 350 2.09 4.96 -8.13
N ASP A 351 3.33 5.43 -8.04
CA ASP A 351 3.94 6.14 -9.17
C ASP A 351 4.18 5.21 -10.36
N THR A 352 4.12 5.77 -11.57
CA THR A 352 4.73 5.13 -12.74
C THR A 352 6.25 5.24 -12.68
N LYS A 353 6.96 4.39 -13.43
CA LYS A 353 8.43 4.48 -13.55
C LYS A 353 8.92 5.86 -13.99
N SER A 354 8.16 6.55 -14.86
CA SER A 354 8.49 7.91 -15.32
C SER A 354 8.35 8.98 -14.23
N GLY A 355 7.70 8.68 -13.10
CA GLY A 355 7.43 9.63 -12.02
C GLY A 355 6.27 10.59 -12.27
N ASP A 356 5.87 10.79 -13.54
CA ASP A 356 4.82 11.74 -13.92
C ASP A 356 3.40 11.16 -13.77
N GLY A 357 3.21 9.86 -14.02
CA GLY A 357 1.91 9.18 -14.00
C GLY A 357 1.57 8.49 -12.67
N ILE A 358 0.37 7.92 -12.60
CA ILE A 358 -0.11 7.09 -11.48
C ILE A 358 -0.59 5.73 -12.01
N GLN A 359 -0.18 4.66 -11.32
CA GLN A 359 -0.76 3.33 -11.46
C GLN A 359 -1.77 3.12 -10.33
N ALA A 360 -3.02 2.81 -10.66
CA ALA A 360 -4.06 2.47 -9.69
C ALA A 360 -4.34 0.98 -9.75
N LEU A 361 -4.04 0.25 -8.67
CA LEU A 361 -4.45 -1.14 -8.49
C LEU A 361 -5.81 -1.14 -7.80
N ILE A 362 -6.86 -1.53 -8.51
CA ILE A 362 -8.24 -1.53 -8.00
C ILE A 362 -8.65 -2.97 -7.76
N SER A 363 -9.08 -3.28 -6.53
CA SER A 363 -9.51 -4.61 -6.11
C SER A 363 -11.01 -4.61 -5.86
N LEU A 364 -11.77 -5.36 -6.65
CA LEU A 364 -13.23 -5.47 -6.60
C LEU A 364 -13.63 -6.95 -6.71
N VAL A 365 -14.87 -7.28 -6.36
CA VAL A 365 -15.41 -8.59 -6.76
C VAL A 365 -15.52 -8.64 -8.29
N ASP A 366 -15.38 -9.83 -8.86
CA ASP A 366 -15.33 -10.06 -10.31
C ASP A 366 -16.50 -9.36 -11.03
N GLU A 367 -17.72 -9.49 -10.50
CA GLU A 367 -18.91 -8.90 -11.10
C GLU A 367 -18.88 -7.36 -11.08
N ASP A 368 -18.35 -6.76 -10.01
CA ASP A 368 -18.22 -5.30 -9.91
C ASP A 368 -17.15 -4.76 -10.87
N MET A 369 -16.09 -5.53 -11.09
CA MET A 369 -15.01 -5.14 -12.00
C MET A 369 -15.51 -5.02 -13.45
N GLU A 370 -16.41 -5.90 -13.87
CA GLU A 370 -17.04 -5.87 -15.19
C GLU A 370 -18.05 -4.71 -15.36
N MET A 371 -18.56 -4.18 -14.24
CA MET A 371 -19.52 -3.07 -14.23
C MET A 371 -18.86 -1.68 -14.20
N LEU A 372 -17.53 -1.61 -14.14
CA LEU A 372 -16.83 -0.32 -14.15
C LEU A 372 -17.15 0.47 -15.44
N PRO A 373 -17.31 1.81 -15.37
CA PRO A 373 -17.59 2.58 -16.57
C PRO A 373 -16.44 2.53 -17.58
N ASN A 374 -16.78 2.70 -18.86
CA ASN A 374 -15.84 2.59 -19.98
C ASN A 374 -14.68 3.60 -19.89
N GLU A 375 -14.94 4.77 -19.32
CA GLU A 375 -13.93 5.81 -19.09
C GLU A 375 -12.77 5.28 -18.25
N LEU A 376 -13.06 4.51 -17.18
CA LEU A 376 -12.03 3.86 -16.37
C LEU A 376 -11.48 2.60 -17.03
N LEU A 377 -12.33 1.75 -17.62
CA LEU A 377 -11.88 0.52 -18.29
C LEU A 377 -10.91 0.79 -19.45
N SER A 378 -11.04 1.95 -20.12
CA SER A 378 -10.12 2.37 -21.19
C SER A 378 -8.68 2.59 -20.71
N LEU A 379 -8.48 2.80 -19.40
CA LEU A 379 -7.17 2.96 -18.75
C LEU A 379 -6.59 1.63 -18.25
N GLU A 380 -7.33 0.52 -18.40
CA GLU A 380 -6.86 -0.81 -17.97
C GLU A 380 -5.60 -1.20 -18.74
N ASN A 381 -4.55 -1.50 -18.00
CA ASN A 381 -3.32 -2.03 -18.56
C ASN A 381 -3.38 -3.57 -18.58
N ASN A 382 -3.88 -4.12 -19.69
CA ASN A 382 -3.98 -5.57 -19.96
C ASN A 382 -2.63 -6.26 -20.29
N GLY A 383 -1.52 -5.56 -20.09
CA GLY A 383 -0.17 -6.05 -20.34
C GLY A 383 0.74 -4.90 -20.73
N PHE A 384 1.99 -4.90 -20.27
CA PHE A 384 2.96 -3.81 -20.43
C PHE A 384 3.51 -3.71 -21.85
N ARG A 385 2.63 -3.58 -22.85
CA ARG A 385 2.99 -3.33 -24.24
C ARG A 385 3.09 -1.83 -24.49
N LYS A 386 4.22 -1.26 -24.07
CA LYS A 386 5.13 -0.38 -24.82
C LYS A 386 5.96 0.47 -23.88
#